data_AF-C1MVB0-F1
#
_entry.id   AF-C1MVB0-F1
#
_cell.length_a   1.000
_cell.length_b   1.000
_cell.length_c   1.000
_cell.angle_alpha   90.00
_cell.angle_beta   90.00
_cell.angle_gamma   90.00
#
_symmetry.space_group_name_H-M   'P 1'
#
loop_
_entity.id
_entity.type
_entity.pdbx_description
1 polymer ?
#
loop_
_entity_poly.entity_id
_entity_poly.type
_entity_poly.pdbx_seq_one_letter_code
_entity_poly.pdbx_strand_id
1 'polypeptide(L)'
;MVIEHVAPATRLLEKRRQMREVQDALEATKREFALKEEGFKRREETIKNKDLDLQESLVRFSKFLQENDSKRTRAERKAADEIKIRLQKEVEIEELTRALADLKTRSEDAAERLARNVRYKEYLESVINASPEYEEIPEILLRHETLAATNADLLAEDKRLSARVESEKADLTAYSKRKQNESLGLNNEIARLKIELERASLRAADAARDRDVALAVVGQKTLDHGQVCMAADNIFIRCRRRSAVKYRAHTDPLEQLHVVGEFVSDMSEVVKLKDKR
;
A
#
# COMPACT_ATOMS: atom_id res chain seq x y z
N MET A 1 69.76 111.41 88.12
CA MET A 1 70.43 112.56 88.76
C MET A 1 71.51 113.06 87.83
N VAL A 2 71.33 114.27 87.30
CA VAL A 2 72.31 114.97 86.46
C VAL A 2 73.27 115.69 87.39
N ILE A 3 74.58 115.41 87.29
CA ILE A 3 75.62 116.22 87.93
C ILE A 3 76.33 116.97 86.81
N GLU A 4 76.11 118.29 86.77
CA GLU A 4 76.85 119.24 85.94
C GLU A 4 78.23 119.54 86.56
N HIS A 5 79.22 119.72 85.68
CA HIS A 5 80.63 120.05 85.93
C HIS A 5 81.59 118.91 86.30
N VAL A 6 81.93 118.11 85.28
CA VAL A 6 83.18 117.33 85.26
C VAL A 6 84.04 117.78 84.07
N ALA A 7 85.36 117.87 84.27
CA ALA A 7 86.37 118.27 83.28
C ALA A 7 86.21 117.58 81.90
N PRO A 8 86.71 118.17 80.78
CA PRO A 8 86.59 117.58 79.44
C PRO A 8 87.10 116.12 79.37
N ALA A 9 88.14 115.81 80.15
CA ALA A 9 88.68 114.46 80.30
C ALA A 9 87.69 113.48 80.95
N THR A 10 86.90 113.91 81.93
CA THR A 10 85.91 113.10 82.64
C THR A 10 84.58 112.94 81.88
N ARG A 11 84.11 113.95 81.12
CA ARG A 11 83.02 113.77 80.14
C ARG A 11 83.40 112.82 79.01
N LEU A 12 84.65 112.87 78.55
CA LEU A 12 85.18 111.92 77.57
C LEU A 12 85.23 110.50 78.16
N LEU A 13 85.60 110.36 79.44
CA LEU A 13 85.57 109.08 80.17
C LEU A 13 84.14 108.55 80.35
N GLU A 14 83.17 109.39 80.68
CA GLU A 14 81.75 109.03 80.77
C GLU A 14 81.17 108.64 79.40
N LYS A 15 81.47 109.41 78.33
CA LYS A 15 81.07 109.04 76.96
C LYS A 15 81.74 107.75 76.50
N ARG A 16 83.00 107.49 76.88
CA ARG A 16 83.69 106.21 76.63
C ARG A 16 83.08 105.07 77.43
N ARG A 17 82.63 105.32 78.67
CA ARG A 17 81.92 104.34 79.50
C ARG A 17 80.55 104.02 78.92
N GLN A 18 79.74 105.02 78.55
CA GLN A 18 78.45 104.84 77.86
C GLN A 18 78.62 104.14 76.52
N MET A 19 79.65 104.49 75.75
CA MET A 19 79.96 103.82 74.48
C MET A 19 80.38 102.36 74.71
N ARG A 20 81.12 102.05 75.79
CA ARG A 20 81.39 100.66 76.21
C ARG A 20 80.14 99.93 76.66
N GLU A 21 79.29 100.52 77.49
CA GLU A 21 78.02 99.91 77.93
C GLU A 21 77.10 99.61 76.73
N VAL A 22 77.00 100.53 75.76
CA VAL A 22 76.25 100.32 74.50
C VAL A 22 76.93 99.27 73.61
N GLN A 23 78.26 99.26 73.53
CA GLN A 23 79.01 98.25 72.77
C GLN A 23 78.86 96.85 73.39
N ASP A 24 78.92 96.75 74.71
CA ASP A 24 78.73 95.52 75.47
C ASP A 24 77.29 95.00 75.34
N ALA A 25 76.28 95.90 75.39
CA ALA A 25 74.89 95.56 75.13
C ALA A 25 74.64 95.13 73.67
N LEU A 26 75.30 95.79 72.71
CA LEU A 26 75.27 95.41 71.29
C LEU A 26 75.95 94.06 71.06
N GLU A 27 77.05 93.78 71.73
CA GLU A 27 77.71 92.46 71.69
C GLU A 27 76.86 91.39 72.37
N ALA A 28 76.23 91.68 73.50
CA ALA A 28 75.31 90.75 74.17
C ALA A 28 74.11 90.39 73.29
N THR A 29 73.46 91.39 72.68
CA THR A 29 72.35 91.16 71.75
C THR A 29 72.79 90.43 70.48
N LYS A 30 73.97 90.74 69.91
CA LYS A 30 74.55 89.96 68.80
C LYS A 30 74.80 88.51 69.19
N ARG A 31 75.31 88.23 70.39
CA ARG A 31 75.49 86.86 70.90
C ARG A 31 74.15 86.14 71.07
N GLU A 32 73.12 86.81 71.60
CA GLU A 32 71.77 86.24 71.70
C GLU A 32 71.13 85.95 70.34
N PHE A 33 71.27 86.84 69.36
CA PHE A 33 70.78 86.62 68.01
C PHE A 33 71.52 85.47 67.32
N ALA A 34 72.84 85.37 67.48
CA ALA A 34 73.63 84.25 66.95
C ALA A 34 73.18 82.91 67.55
N LEU A 35 72.93 82.85 68.87
CA LEU A 35 72.38 81.66 69.54
C LEU A 35 70.99 81.28 69.02
N LYS A 36 70.11 82.27 68.80
CA LYS A 36 68.78 82.04 68.22
C LYS A 36 68.87 81.57 66.77
N GLU A 37 69.74 82.17 65.96
CA GLU A 37 69.99 81.78 64.57
C GLU A 37 70.51 80.35 64.48
N GLU A 38 71.44 79.96 65.36
CA GLU A 38 71.91 78.57 65.46
C GLU A 38 70.78 77.62 65.85
N GLY A 39 69.93 78.02 66.81
CA GLY A 39 68.73 77.25 67.18
C GLY A 39 67.71 77.09 66.05
N PHE A 40 67.52 78.13 65.24
CA PHE A 40 66.66 78.07 64.05
C PHE A 40 67.25 77.19 62.96
N LYS A 41 68.55 77.30 62.67
CA LYS A 41 69.25 76.41 61.72
C LYS A 41 69.13 74.94 62.11
N ARG A 42 69.35 74.61 63.39
CA ARG A 42 69.17 73.23 63.90
C ARG A 42 67.72 72.74 63.75
N ARG A 43 66.73 73.61 64.00
CA ARG A 43 65.30 73.27 63.81
C ARG A 43 64.95 73.08 62.34
N GLU A 44 65.42 73.97 61.46
CA GLU A 44 65.23 73.87 60.01
C GLU A 44 65.83 72.56 59.48
N GLU A 45 67.05 72.22 59.88
CA GLU A 45 67.72 70.98 59.52
C GLU A 45 66.95 69.75 60.04
N THR A 46 66.42 69.81 61.27
CA THR A 46 65.57 68.75 61.83
C THR A 46 64.28 68.57 61.04
N ILE A 47 63.62 69.68 60.64
CA ILE A 47 62.39 69.62 59.84
C ILE A 47 62.68 69.05 58.46
N LYS A 48 63.78 69.48 57.83
CA LYS A 48 64.20 68.99 56.52
C LYS A 48 64.49 67.48 56.54
N ASN A 49 65.18 67.00 57.58
CA ASN A 49 65.43 65.56 57.74
C ASN A 49 64.11 64.78 57.93
N LYS A 50 63.18 65.29 58.75
CA LYS A 50 61.85 64.67 58.93
C LYS A 50 61.03 64.64 57.64
N ASP A 51 61.11 65.68 56.82
CA ASP A 51 60.43 65.73 55.52
C ASP A 51 61.01 64.71 54.55
N LEU A 52 62.35 64.58 54.50
CA LEU A 52 63.02 63.53 53.71
C LEU A 52 62.63 62.12 54.18
N ASP A 53 62.62 61.87 55.48
CA ASP A 53 62.19 60.59 56.06
C ASP A 53 60.74 60.24 55.70
N LEU A 54 59.84 61.26 55.71
CA LEU A 54 58.45 61.13 55.30
C LEU A 54 58.32 60.81 53.81
N GLN A 55 59.08 61.51 52.95
CA GLN A 55 59.10 61.27 51.51
C GLN A 55 59.60 59.85 51.20
N GLU A 56 60.69 59.40 51.82
CA GLU A 56 61.18 58.03 51.65
C GLU A 56 60.17 56.98 52.15
N SER A 57 59.48 57.28 53.26
CA SER A 57 58.44 56.40 53.79
C SER A 57 57.24 56.31 52.84
N LEU A 58 56.83 57.42 52.22
CA LEU A 58 55.77 57.46 51.19
C LEU A 58 56.13 56.64 49.96
N VAL A 59 57.36 56.75 49.47
CA VAL A 59 57.86 55.95 48.34
C VAL A 59 57.85 54.46 48.67
N ARG A 60 58.35 54.09 49.86
CA ARG A 60 58.32 52.70 50.34
C ARG A 60 56.90 52.17 50.47
N PHE A 61 55.98 52.96 51.02
CA PHE A 61 54.58 52.56 51.19
C PHE A 61 53.87 52.39 49.85
N SER A 62 54.10 53.31 48.90
CA SER A 62 53.56 53.21 47.54
C SER A 62 54.05 51.95 46.83
N LYS A 63 55.35 51.64 46.95
CA LYS A 63 55.92 50.41 46.41
C LYS A 63 55.32 49.16 47.07
N PHE A 64 55.18 49.16 48.39
CA PHE A 64 54.55 48.08 49.13
C PHE A 64 53.09 47.84 48.70
N LEU A 65 52.30 48.92 48.55
CA LEU A 65 50.93 48.84 48.08
C LEU A 65 50.85 48.27 46.66
N GLN A 66 51.72 48.73 45.74
CA GLN A 66 51.76 48.22 44.38
C GLN A 66 52.15 46.73 44.31
N GLU A 67 53.13 46.30 45.11
CA GLU A 67 53.54 44.90 45.19
C GLU A 67 52.45 44.03 45.82
N ASN A 68 51.78 44.51 46.86
CA ASN A 68 50.69 43.80 47.52
C ASN A 68 49.48 43.65 46.58
N ASP A 69 49.10 44.73 45.89
CA ASP A 69 48.04 44.71 44.90
C ASP A 69 48.37 43.76 43.75
N SER A 70 49.62 43.78 43.26
CA SER A 70 50.10 42.83 42.24
C SER A 70 50.01 41.37 42.71
N LYS A 71 50.33 41.09 43.99
CA LYS A 71 50.20 39.75 44.58
C LYS A 71 48.73 39.34 44.71
N ARG A 72 47.86 40.25 45.16
CA ARG A 72 46.41 40.05 45.26
C ARG A 72 45.81 39.74 43.89
N THR A 73 46.05 40.58 42.89
CA THR A 73 45.54 40.36 41.53
C THR A 73 46.05 39.05 40.93
N ARG A 74 47.32 38.68 41.16
CA ARG A 74 47.85 37.39 40.69
C ARG A 74 47.15 36.21 41.37
N ALA A 75 46.92 36.28 42.68
CA ALA A 75 46.20 35.24 43.42
C ALA A 75 44.74 35.12 42.97
N GLU A 76 44.05 36.24 42.78
CA GLU A 76 42.67 36.30 42.27
C GLU A 76 42.57 35.70 40.86
N ARG A 77 43.49 36.05 39.95
CA ARG A 77 43.53 35.45 38.60
C ARG A 77 43.75 33.95 38.66
N LYS A 78 44.71 33.48 39.47
CA LYS A 78 45.00 32.06 39.62
C LYS A 78 43.78 31.30 40.17
N ALA A 79 43.10 31.85 41.17
CA ALA A 79 41.87 31.26 41.71
C ALA A 79 40.75 31.21 40.65
N ALA A 80 40.57 32.27 39.87
CA ALA A 80 39.58 32.30 38.79
C ALA A 80 39.88 31.25 37.70
N ASP A 81 41.14 31.11 37.30
CA ASP A 81 41.58 30.11 36.31
C ASP A 81 41.39 28.68 36.84
N GLU A 82 41.74 28.41 38.10
CA GLU A 82 41.52 27.11 38.75
C GLU A 82 40.03 26.76 38.84
N ILE A 83 39.17 27.73 39.20
CA ILE A 83 37.70 27.53 39.22
C ILE A 83 37.19 27.19 37.81
N LYS A 84 37.66 27.91 36.78
CA LYS A 84 37.26 27.66 35.39
C LYS A 84 37.67 26.26 34.93
N ILE A 85 38.90 25.83 35.22
CA ILE A 85 39.39 24.49 34.90
C ILE A 85 38.56 23.44 35.64
N ARG A 86 38.27 23.65 36.92
CA ARG A 86 37.46 22.72 37.72
C ARG A 86 36.06 22.54 37.12
N LEU A 87 35.38 23.63 36.77
CA LEU A 87 34.06 23.59 36.14
C LEU A 87 34.08 22.86 34.79
N GLN A 88 35.11 23.09 33.97
CA GLN A 88 35.26 22.36 32.71
C GLN A 88 35.43 20.85 32.94
N LYS A 89 36.21 20.47 33.96
CA LYS A 89 36.41 19.06 34.32
C LYS A 89 35.18 18.42 34.93
N GLU A 90 34.39 19.15 35.71
CA GLU A 90 33.11 18.67 36.24
C GLU A 90 32.14 18.32 35.10
N VAL A 91 32.02 19.17 34.07
CA VAL A 91 31.21 18.87 32.88
C VAL A 91 31.73 17.64 32.13
N GLU A 92 33.04 17.55 31.90
CA GLU A 92 33.65 16.39 31.24
C GLU A 92 33.40 15.08 32.02
N ILE A 93 33.48 15.12 33.35
CA ILE A 93 33.15 13.99 34.23
C ILE A 93 31.69 13.58 34.08
N GLU A 94 30.75 14.54 34.05
CA GLU A 94 29.34 14.23 33.85
C GLU A 94 29.06 13.57 32.50
N GLU A 95 29.65 14.10 31.42
CA GLU A 95 29.52 13.55 30.07
C GLU A 95 30.08 12.12 29.99
N LEU A 96 31.30 11.89 30.50
CA LEU A 96 31.91 10.58 30.52
C LEU A 96 31.15 9.59 31.41
N THR A 97 30.58 10.04 32.52
CA THR A 97 29.78 9.20 33.42
C THR A 97 28.49 8.75 32.72
N ARG A 98 27.82 9.64 31.97
CA ARG A 98 26.65 9.27 31.16
C ARG A 98 27.02 8.27 30.07
N ALA A 99 28.10 8.53 29.33
CA ALA A 99 28.58 7.62 28.29
C ALA A 99 28.93 6.22 28.83
N LEU A 100 29.55 6.14 30.01
CA LEU A 100 29.83 4.88 30.69
C LEU A 100 28.55 4.14 31.12
N ALA A 101 27.55 4.86 31.63
CA ALA A 101 26.28 4.26 31.99
C ALA A 101 25.57 3.66 30.77
N ASP A 102 25.49 4.41 29.67
CA ASP A 102 24.90 3.93 28.42
C ASP A 102 25.64 2.69 27.87
N LEU A 103 26.97 2.71 27.90
CA LEU A 103 27.78 1.57 27.44
C LEU A 103 27.57 0.33 28.31
N LYS A 104 27.46 0.49 29.63
CA LYS A 104 27.13 -0.60 30.54
C LYS A 104 25.77 -1.21 30.23
N THR A 105 24.73 -0.39 30.07
CA THR A 105 23.40 -0.88 29.72
C THR A 105 23.39 -1.64 28.39
N ARG A 106 24.10 -1.14 27.36
CA ARG A 106 24.23 -1.86 26.08
C ARG A 106 24.98 -3.18 26.23
N SER A 107 26.03 -3.21 27.06
CA SER A 107 26.77 -4.43 27.34
C SER A 107 25.91 -5.46 28.07
N GLU A 108 25.09 -5.03 29.01
CA GLU A 108 24.15 -5.88 29.75
C GLU A 108 23.07 -6.46 28.82
N ASP A 109 22.45 -5.65 27.96
CA ASP A 109 21.50 -6.13 26.94
C ASP A 109 22.16 -7.13 25.98
N ALA A 110 23.37 -6.84 25.51
CA ALA A 110 24.11 -7.75 24.64
C ALA A 110 24.43 -9.09 25.34
N ALA A 111 24.83 -9.05 26.60
CA ALA A 111 25.09 -10.25 27.40
C ALA A 111 23.83 -11.07 27.62
N GLU A 112 22.69 -10.42 27.92
CA GLU A 112 21.41 -11.11 28.09
C GLU A 112 20.94 -11.75 26.77
N ARG A 113 21.04 -11.01 25.66
CA ARG A 113 20.76 -11.52 24.32
C ARG A 113 21.65 -12.72 23.99
N LEU A 114 22.94 -12.66 24.32
CA LEU A 114 23.84 -13.79 24.11
C LEU A 114 23.40 -14.99 24.95
N ALA A 115 23.15 -14.81 26.25
CA ALA A 115 22.70 -15.87 27.14
C ALA A 115 21.42 -16.57 26.64
N ARG A 116 20.44 -15.79 26.13
CA ARG A 116 19.21 -16.34 25.54
C ARG A 116 19.45 -17.13 24.26
N ASN A 117 20.49 -16.79 23.50
CA ASN A 117 20.76 -17.38 22.18
C ASN A 117 21.80 -18.50 22.19
N VAL A 118 22.64 -18.60 23.23
CA VAL A 118 23.67 -19.64 23.37
C VAL A 118 23.07 -21.04 23.25
N ARG A 119 21.91 -21.29 23.87
CA ARG A 119 21.18 -22.57 23.76
C ARG A 119 20.86 -22.98 22.32
N TYR A 120 20.60 -22.03 21.42
CA TYR A 120 20.33 -22.35 20.01
C TYR A 120 21.60 -22.72 19.26
N LYS A 121 22.70 -22.02 19.56
CA LYS A 121 24.02 -22.37 19.03
C LYS A 121 24.42 -23.77 19.50
N GLU A 122 24.35 -24.06 20.79
CA GLU A 122 24.68 -25.37 21.37
C GLU A 122 23.82 -26.48 20.76
N TYR A 123 22.53 -26.21 20.55
CA TYR A 123 21.65 -27.14 19.84
C TYR A 123 22.11 -27.39 18.41
N LEU A 124 22.41 -26.35 17.63
CA LEU A 124 22.87 -26.50 16.25
C LEU A 124 24.23 -27.22 16.17
N GLU A 125 25.15 -26.96 17.10
CA GLU A 125 26.39 -27.72 17.24
C GLU A 125 26.11 -29.20 17.54
N SER A 126 25.12 -29.51 18.39
CA SER A 126 24.71 -30.90 18.65
C SER A 126 24.15 -31.61 17.41
N VAL A 127 23.41 -30.88 16.57
CA VAL A 127 22.86 -31.40 15.31
C VAL A 127 23.97 -31.70 14.30
N ILE A 128 24.96 -30.82 14.18
CA ILE A 128 26.15 -31.05 13.34
C ILE A 128 26.92 -32.27 13.83
N ASN A 129 27.17 -32.38 15.15
CA ASN A 129 27.87 -33.53 15.71
C ASN A 129 27.13 -34.86 15.47
N ALA A 130 25.81 -34.82 15.35
CA ALA A 130 24.98 -36.00 15.05
C ALA A 130 24.84 -36.28 13.55
N SER A 131 25.06 -35.29 12.69
CA SER A 131 24.83 -35.38 11.24
C SER A 131 26.13 -35.11 10.47
N PRO A 132 26.74 -36.13 9.85
CA PRO A 132 27.97 -35.97 9.08
C PRO A 132 27.78 -35.23 7.74
N GLU A 133 26.56 -34.82 7.40
CA GLU A 133 26.25 -34.15 6.12
C GLU A 133 26.61 -32.65 6.13
N TYR A 134 26.74 -32.03 7.31
CA TYR A 134 27.03 -30.60 7.45
C TYR A 134 28.24 -30.42 8.35
N GLU A 135 29.17 -29.54 7.96
CA GLU A 135 30.38 -29.27 8.75
C GLU A 135 30.21 -28.02 9.62
N GLU A 136 29.45 -27.03 9.13
CA GLU A 136 29.24 -25.76 9.84
C GLU A 136 27.76 -25.36 9.99
N ILE A 137 27.46 -24.60 11.06
CA ILE A 137 26.11 -24.08 11.34
C ILE A 137 25.53 -23.25 10.19
N PRO A 138 26.29 -22.39 9.50
CA PRO A 138 25.76 -21.64 8.36
C PRO A 138 25.23 -22.54 7.23
N GLU A 139 25.82 -23.72 7.02
CA GLU A 139 25.42 -24.64 5.97
C GLU A 139 24.02 -25.21 6.22
N ILE A 140 23.76 -25.68 7.45
CA ILE A 140 22.44 -26.20 7.83
C ILE A 140 21.36 -25.11 7.82
N LEU A 141 21.72 -23.88 8.20
CA LEU A 141 20.81 -22.73 8.15
C LEU A 141 20.46 -22.37 6.70
N LEU A 142 21.46 -22.30 5.82
CA LEU A 142 21.25 -22.03 4.39
C LEU A 142 20.43 -23.14 3.73
N ARG A 143 20.69 -24.40 4.09
CA ARG A 143 19.91 -25.54 3.60
C ARG A 143 18.46 -25.46 4.06
N HIS A 144 18.24 -25.16 5.35
CA HIS A 144 16.90 -24.95 5.88
C HIS A 144 16.17 -23.81 5.15
N GLU A 145 16.83 -22.67 4.95
CA GLU A 145 16.25 -21.52 4.24
C GLU A 145 15.84 -21.89 2.81
N THR A 146 16.72 -22.58 2.08
CA THR A 146 16.45 -23.05 0.71
C THR A 146 15.27 -24.03 0.67
N LEU A 147 15.24 -25.00 1.60
CA LEU A 147 14.15 -25.97 1.69
C LEU A 147 12.83 -25.32 2.11
N ALA A 148 12.86 -24.37 3.04
CA ALA A 148 11.68 -23.64 3.49
C ALA A 148 11.10 -22.80 2.35
N ALA A 149 11.93 -22.09 1.60
CA ALA A 149 11.52 -21.33 0.41
C ALA A 149 10.92 -22.26 -0.65
N THR A 150 11.62 -23.34 -1.01
CA THR A 150 11.15 -24.31 -2.01
C THR A 150 9.83 -24.96 -1.59
N ASN A 151 9.68 -25.32 -0.31
CA ASN A 151 8.46 -25.91 0.21
C ASN A 151 7.29 -24.91 0.17
N ALA A 152 7.52 -23.64 0.48
CA ALA A 152 6.51 -22.59 0.36
C ALA A 152 6.03 -22.43 -1.10
N ASP A 153 6.96 -22.43 -2.05
CA ASP A 153 6.64 -22.35 -3.49
C ASP A 153 5.84 -23.58 -3.96
N LEU A 154 6.25 -24.79 -3.56
CA LEU A 154 5.54 -26.02 -3.89
C LEU A 154 4.12 -26.05 -3.30
N LEU A 155 3.94 -25.62 -2.05
CA LEU A 155 2.62 -25.53 -1.42
C LEU A 155 1.72 -24.50 -2.13
N ALA A 156 2.28 -23.37 -2.57
CA ALA A 156 1.54 -22.36 -3.32
C ALA A 156 1.08 -22.92 -4.68
N GLU A 157 1.98 -23.62 -5.39
CA GLU A 157 1.68 -24.26 -6.67
C GLU A 157 0.66 -25.40 -6.53
N ASP A 158 0.80 -26.26 -5.53
CA ASP A 158 -0.17 -27.33 -5.26
C ASP A 158 -1.57 -26.78 -5.00
N LYS A 159 -1.67 -25.71 -4.19
CA LYS A 159 -2.94 -25.01 -3.95
C LYS A 159 -3.53 -24.44 -5.24
N ARG A 160 -2.70 -23.85 -6.10
CA ARG A 160 -3.12 -23.29 -7.40
C ARG A 160 -3.64 -24.39 -8.34
N LEU A 161 -2.89 -25.48 -8.46
CA LEU A 161 -3.24 -26.62 -9.31
C LEU A 161 -4.50 -27.32 -8.81
N SER A 162 -4.62 -27.52 -7.50
CA SER A 162 -5.83 -28.08 -6.88
C SER A 162 -7.06 -27.22 -7.16
N ALA A 163 -6.96 -25.90 -7.02
CA ALA A 163 -8.07 -24.99 -7.35
C ALA A 163 -8.46 -25.08 -8.84
N ARG A 164 -7.47 -25.18 -9.74
CA ARG A 164 -7.72 -25.34 -11.17
C ARG A 164 -8.38 -26.68 -11.50
N VAL A 165 -7.93 -27.77 -10.90
CA VAL A 165 -8.53 -29.10 -11.07
C VAL A 165 -9.99 -29.10 -10.63
N GLU A 166 -10.30 -28.49 -9.48
CA GLU A 166 -11.69 -28.40 -9.00
C GLU A 166 -12.56 -27.53 -9.93
N SER A 167 -12.01 -26.44 -10.48
CA SER A 167 -12.71 -25.65 -11.51
C SER A 167 -12.98 -26.46 -12.78
N GLU A 168 -11.97 -27.15 -13.32
CA GLU A 168 -12.11 -27.98 -14.53
C GLU A 168 -13.10 -29.14 -14.32
N LYS A 169 -13.12 -29.76 -13.13
CA LYS A 169 -14.13 -30.77 -12.77
C LYS A 169 -15.53 -30.19 -12.71
N ALA A 170 -15.70 -28.99 -12.15
CA ALA A 170 -16.98 -28.32 -12.10
C ALA A 170 -17.49 -28.01 -13.52
N ASP A 171 -16.63 -27.49 -14.38
CA ASP A 171 -16.93 -27.19 -15.78
C ASP A 171 -17.31 -28.45 -16.57
N LEU A 172 -16.56 -29.55 -16.40
CA LEU A 172 -16.85 -30.83 -17.03
C LEU A 172 -18.21 -31.39 -16.57
N THR A 173 -18.50 -31.29 -15.27
CA THR A 173 -19.78 -31.73 -14.71
C THR A 173 -20.93 -30.90 -15.28
N ALA A 174 -20.78 -29.57 -15.37
CA ALA A 174 -21.77 -28.68 -15.93
C ALA A 174 -21.99 -28.95 -17.43
N TYR A 175 -20.91 -29.13 -18.19
CA TYR A 175 -20.98 -29.50 -19.61
C TYR A 175 -21.70 -30.83 -19.82
N SER A 176 -21.35 -31.86 -19.05
CA SER A 176 -21.98 -33.18 -19.14
C SER A 176 -23.47 -33.13 -18.86
N LYS A 177 -23.89 -32.40 -17.81
CA LYS A 177 -25.32 -32.17 -17.51
C LYS A 177 -26.05 -31.46 -18.65
N ARG A 178 -25.44 -30.42 -19.23
CA ARG A 178 -26.03 -29.72 -20.39
C ARG A 178 -26.22 -30.67 -21.58
N LYS A 179 -25.21 -31.47 -21.91
CA LYS A 179 -25.30 -32.45 -23.01
C LYS A 179 -26.29 -33.57 -22.76
N GLN A 180 -26.40 -34.04 -21.51
CA GLN A 180 -27.42 -35.00 -21.13
C GLN A 180 -28.83 -34.42 -21.31
N ASN A 181 -29.06 -33.18 -20.87
CA ASN A 181 -30.34 -32.49 -21.05
C ASN A 181 -30.67 -32.26 -22.53
N GLU A 182 -29.68 -31.87 -23.35
CA GLU A 182 -29.83 -31.71 -24.80
C GLU A 182 -30.22 -33.03 -25.46
N SER A 183 -29.57 -34.15 -25.11
CA SER A 183 -29.91 -35.48 -25.62
C SER A 183 -31.33 -35.90 -25.22
N LEU A 184 -31.76 -35.62 -23.98
CA LEU A 184 -33.14 -35.87 -23.56
C LEU A 184 -34.14 -35.02 -24.36
N GLY A 185 -33.82 -33.76 -24.62
CA GLY A 185 -34.61 -32.87 -25.48
C GLY A 185 -34.80 -33.44 -26.88
N LEU A 186 -33.69 -33.84 -27.53
CA LEU A 186 -33.71 -34.45 -28.86
C LEU A 186 -34.46 -35.78 -28.87
N ASN A 187 -34.31 -36.62 -27.85
CA ASN A 187 -35.05 -37.88 -27.75
C ASN A 187 -36.58 -37.65 -27.65
N ASN A 188 -37.00 -36.64 -26.89
CA ASN A 188 -38.40 -36.25 -26.82
C ASN A 188 -38.92 -35.74 -28.17
N GLU A 189 -38.11 -34.97 -28.89
CA GLU A 189 -38.45 -34.49 -30.23
C GLU A 189 -38.57 -35.64 -31.24
N ILE A 190 -37.63 -36.60 -31.22
CA ILE A 190 -37.71 -37.82 -32.05
C ILE A 190 -38.99 -38.60 -31.74
N ALA A 191 -39.34 -38.78 -30.46
CA ALA A 191 -40.55 -39.48 -30.07
C ALA A 191 -41.81 -38.76 -30.60
N ARG A 192 -41.85 -37.43 -30.52
CA ARG A 192 -42.93 -36.61 -31.09
C ARG A 192 -43.04 -36.79 -32.60
N LEU A 193 -41.93 -36.66 -33.32
CA LEU A 193 -41.89 -36.78 -34.79
C LEU A 193 -42.31 -38.19 -35.24
N LYS A 194 -41.96 -39.25 -34.50
CA LYS A 194 -42.43 -40.61 -34.79
C LYS A 194 -43.96 -40.73 -34.69
N ILE A 195 -44.56 -40.17 -33.64
CA ILE A 195 -46.02 -40.17 -33.48
C ILE A 195 -46.68 -39.40 -34.62
N GLU A 196 -46.13 -38.24 -35.00
CA GLU A 196 -46.64 -37.46 -36.13
C GLU A 196 -46.55 -38.23 -37.46
N LEU A 197 -45.43 -38.92 -37.70
CA LEU A 197 -45.22 -39.77 -38.87
C LEU A 197 -46.20 -40.95 -38.93
N GLU A 198 -46.40 -41.65 -37.82
CA GLU A 198 -47.36 -42.77 -37.74
C GLU A 198 -48.79 -42.30 -38.03
N ARG A 199 -49.19 -41.15 -37.46
CA ARG A 199 -50.50 -40.54 -37.73
C ARG A 199 -50.65 -40.15 -39.20
N ALA A 200 -49.64 -39.54 -39.80
CA ALA A 200 -49.65 -39.19 -41.21
C ALA A 200 -49.74 -40.44 -42.11
N SER A 201 -49.00 -41.49 -41.76
CA SER A 201 -49.00 -42.77 -42.49
C SER A 201 -50.36 -43.47 -42.43
N LEU A 202 -51.00 -43.49 -41.26
CA LEU A 202 -52.35 -44.03 -41.10
C LEU A 202 -53.36 -43.26 -41.96
N ARG A 203 -53.34 -41.92 -41.91
CA ARG A 203 -54.21 -41.09 -42.75
C ARG A 203 -53.98 -41.32 -44.25
N ALA A 204 -52.72 -41.50 -44.67
CA ALA A 204 -52.40 -41.81 -46.05
C ALA A 204 -52.94 -43.19 -46.48
N ALA A 205 -52.86 -44.19 -45.59
CA ALA A 205 -53.43 -45.51 -45.84
C ALA A 205 -54.97 -45.49 -45.92
N ASP A 206 -55.63 -44.77 -45.02
CA ASP A 206 -57.09 -44.59 -45.05
C ASP A 206 -57.53 -43.89 -46.35
N ALA A 207 -56.87 -42.79 -46.72
CA ALA A 207 -57.15 -42.08 -47.96
C ALA A 207 -56.90 -42.96 -49.22
N ALA A 208 -55.86 -43.79 -49.20
CA ALA A 208 -55.59 -44.75 -50.27
C ALA A 208 -56.71 -45.80 -50.38
N ARG A 209 -57.18 -46.33 -49.23
CA ARG A 209 -58.29 -47.28 -49.17
C ARG A 209 -59.59 -46.67 -49.70
N ASP A 210 -59.91 -45.45 -49.27
CA ASP A 210 -61.11 -44.73 -49.73
C ASP A 210 -61.06 -44.48 -51.24
N ARG A 211 -59.88 -44.10 -51.75
CA ARG A 211 -59.64 -43.96 -53.18
C ARG A 211 -59.85 -45.28 -53.93
N ASP A 212 -59.33 -46.39 -53.43
CA ASP A 212 -59.46 -47.69 -54.09
C ASP A 212 -60.93 -48.17 -54.09
N VAL A 213 -61.67 -47.94 -53.00
CA VAL A 213 -63.12 -48.18 -52.94
C VAL A 213 -63.85 -47.31 -53.97
N ALA A 214 -63.55 -46.01 -54.03
CA ALA A 214 -64.16 -45.11 -55.01
C ALA A 214 -63.85 -45.55 -56.46
N LEU A 215 -62.61 -45.95 -56.74
CA LEU A 215 -62.20 -46.47 -58.04
C LEU A 215 -62.92 -47.78 -58.39
N ALA A 216 -63.11 -48.70 -57.43
CA ALA A 216 -63.86 -49.92 -57.65
C ALA A 216 -65.34 -49.63 -57.98
N VAL A 217 -65.97 -48.69 -57.28
CA VAL A 217 -67.35 -48.25 -57.56
C VAL A 217 -67.45 -47.63 -58.95
N VAL A 218 -66.52 -46.75 -59.32
CA VAL A 218 -66.48 -46.15 -60.66
C VAL A 218 -66.23 -47.22 -61.74
N GLY A 219 -65.33 -48.16 -61.48
CA GLY A 219 -65.04 -49.29 -62.35
C GLY A 219 -66.26 -50.18 -62.59
N GLN A 220 -67.01 -50.53 -61.53
CA GLN A 220 -68.24 -51.31 -61.63
C GLN A 220 -69.32 -50.56 -62.43
N LYS A 221 -69.55 -49.26 -62.13
CA LYS A 221 -70.50 -48.45 -62.91
C LYS A 221 -70.11 -48.35 -64.39
N THR A 222 -68.81 -48.25 -64.67
CA THR A 222 -68.29 -48.21 -66.04
C THR A 222 -68.52 -49.55 -66.76
N LEU A 223 -68.31 -50.68 -66.06
CA LEU A 223 -68.59 -52.01 -66.57
C LEU A 223 -70.10 -52.21 -66.84
N ASP A 224 -70.96 -51.88 -65.86
CA ASP A 224 -72.42 -51.98 -65.97
C ASP A 224 -72.93 -51.16 -67.15
N HIS A 225 -72.43 -49.91 -67.28
CA HIS A 225 -72.73 -49.07 -68.43
C HIS A 225 -72.32 -49.74 -69.75
N GLY A 226 -71.10 -50.28 -69.84
CA GLY A 226 -70.63 -51.01 -71.02
C GLY A 226 -71.48 -52.24 -71.35
N GLN A 227 -71.90 -53.01 -70.34
CA GLN A 227 -72.77 -54.18 -70.51
C GLN A 227 -74.16 -53.80 -71.02
N VAL A 228 -74.77 -52.75 -70.46
CA VAL A 228 -76.07 -52.22 -70.93
C VAL A 228 -75.96 -51.77 -72.37
N CYS A 229 -74.89 -51.05 -72.74
CA CYS A 229 -74.64 -50.61 -74.11
C CYS A 229 -74.52 -51.81 -75.08
N MET A 230 -73.74 -52.83 -74.71
CA MET A 230 -73.59 -54.04 -75.53
C MET A 230 -74.90 -54.85 -75.64
N ALA A 231 -75.69 -54.94 -74.57
CA ALA A 231 -76.98 -55.61 -74.59
C ALA A 231 -77.99 -54.87 -75.48
N ALA A 232 -78.06 -53.54 -75.35
CA ALA A 232 -78.86 -52.67 -76.21
C ALA A 232 -78.49 -52.87 -77.68
N ASP A 233 -77.20 -52.84 -78.01
CA ASP A 233 -76.70 -53.04 -79.39
C ASP A 233 -77.06 -54.43 -79.92
N ASN A 234 -76.84 -55.48 -79.12
CA ASN A 234 -77.19 -56.85 -79.48
C ASN A 234 -78.69 -57.04 -79.75
N ILE A 235 -79.56 -56.49 -78.91
CA ILE A 235 -81.01 -56.60 -79.08
C ILE A 235 -81.45 -55.76 -80.29
N PHE A 236 -80.93 -54.55 -80.44
CA PHE A 236 -81.20 -53.68 -81.57
C PHE A 236 -80.83 -54.33 -82.91
N ILE A 237 -79.65 -54.96 -83.00
CA ILE A 237 -79.25 -55.74 -84.18
C ILE A 237 -80.26 -56.86 -84.46
N ARG A 238 -80.74 -57.57 -83.43
CA ARG A 238 -81.76 -58.63 -83.60
C ARG A 238 -83.10 -58.07 -84.06
N CYS A 239 -83.58 -56.97 -83.48
CA CYS A 239 -84.80 -56.27 -83.89
C CYS A 239 -84.69 -55.82 -85.35
N ARG A 240 -83.58 -55.18 -85.73
CA ARG A 240 -83.33 -54.76 -87.12
C ARG A 240 -83.31 -55.92 -88.11
N ARG A 241 -82.78 -57.08 -87.72
CA ARG A 241 -82.78 -58.28 -88.58
C ARG A 241 -84.19 -58.87 -88.76
N ARG A 242 -85.07 -58.72 -87.77
CA ARG A 242 -86.39 -59.38 -87.75
C ARG A 242 -87.54 -58.46 -88.16
N SER A 243 -87.33 -57.14 -88.13
CA SER A 243 -88.32 -56.16 -88.57
C SER A 243 -88.44 -56.10 -90.09
N ALA A 244 -89.68 -55.99 -90.57
CA ALA A 244 -89.97 -55.65 -91.95
C ALA A 244 -89.66 -54.17 -92.26
N VAL A 245 -89.57 -53.33 -91.22
CA VAL A 245 -89.20 -51.91 -91.31
C VAL A 245 -87.68 -51.77 -91.19
N LYS A 246 -87.05 -51.15 -92.18
CA LYS A 246 -85.60 -50.92 -92.19
C LYS A 246 -85.23 -49.75 -91.28
N TYR A 247 -85.07 -50.00 -89.98
CA TYR A 247 -84.55 -48.98 -89.06
C TYR A 247 -83.09 -48.60 -89.41
N ARG A 248 -82.73 -47.32 -89.19
CA ARG A 248 -81.36 -46.79 -89.39
C ARG A 248 -80.38 -47.42 -88.40
N ALA A 249 -79.08 -47.38 -88.72
CA ALA A 249 -78.05 -47.79 -87.77
C ALA A 249 -77.80 -46.65 -86.78
N HIS A 250 -77.94 -46.93 -85.48
CA HIS A 250 -77.62 -45.99 -84.40
C HIS A 250 -76.46 -46.56 -83.60
N THR A 251 -75.57 -45.69 -83.11
CA THR A 251 -74.46 -46.06 -82.21
C THR A 251 -74.76 -45.67 -80.76
N ASP A 252 -75.73 -44.77 -80.56
CA ASP A 252 -76.20 -44.37 -79.24
C ASP A 252 -77.13 -45.45 -78.65
N PRO A 253 -76.81 -46.06 -77.50
CA PRO A 253 -77.62 -47.08 -76.86
C PRO A 253 -79.05 -46.65 -76.54
N LEU A 254 -79.30 -45.36 -76.25
CA LEU A 254 -80.64 -44.88 -75.92
C LEU A 254 -81.54 -44.88 -77.16
N GLU A 255 -81.02 -44.40 -78.28
CA GLU A 255 -81.70 -44.44 -79.58
C GLU A 255 -81.93 -45.89 -80.04
N GLN A 256 -80.96 -46.76 -79.82
CA GLN A 256 -81.10 -48.20 -80.09
C GLN A 256 -82.24 -48.82 -79.29
N LEU A 257 -82.32 -48.55 -77.98
CA LEU A 257 -83.40 -49.05 -77.12
C LEU A 257 -84.76 -48.46 -77.47
N HIS A 258 -84.83 -47.21 -77.91
CA HIS A 258 -86.07 -46.60 -78.37
C HIS A 258 -86.66 -47.37 -79.55
N VAL A 259 -85.83 -47.66 -80.56
CA VAL A 259 -86.22 -48.47 -81.72
C VAL A 259 -86.61 -49.90 -81.34
N VAL A 260 -85.88 -50.52 -80.39
CA VAL A 260 -86.27 -51.83 -79.84
C VAL A 260 -87.65 -51.76 -79.19
N GLY A 261 -87.92 -50.70 -78.43
CA GLY A 261 -89.21 -50.45 -77.79
C GLY A 261 -90.36 -50.32 -78.79
N GLU A 262 -90.19 -49.52 -79.84
CA GLU A 262 -91.17 -49.41 -80.93
C GLU A 262 -91.45 -50.77 -81.57
N PHE A 263 -90.40 -51.50 -81.95
CA PHE A 263 -90.53 -52.82 -82.57
C PHE A 263 -91.27 -53.83 -81.68
N VAL A 264 -90.99 -53.85 -80.38
CA VAL A 264 -91.67 -54.77 -79.43
C VAL A 264 -93.12 -54.35 -79.19
N SER A 265 -93.41 -53.05 -79.19
CA SER A 265 -94.77 -52.52 -79.11
C SER A 265 -95.59 -52.94 -80.33
N ASP A 266 -95.06 -52.75 -81.53
CA ASP A 266 -95.68 -53.18 -82.79
C ASP A 266 -95.95 -54.69 -82.78
N MET A 267 -94.95 -55.49 -82.38
CA MET A 267 -95.12 -56.95 -82.26
C MET A 267 -96.19 -57.33 -81.23
N SER A 268 -96.30 -56.60 -80.12
CA SER A 268 -97.33 -56.86 -79.10
C SER A 268 -98.73 -56.49 -79.61
N GLU A 269 -98.86 -55.42 -80.39
CA GLU A 269 -100.12 -55.09 -81.06
C GLU A 269 -100.50 -56.14 -82.10
N VAL A 270 -99.55 -56.65 -82.87
CA VAL A 270 -99.78 -57.75 -83.82
C VAL A 270 -100.27 -59.01 -83.10
N VAL A 271 -99.69 -59.36 -81.94
CA VAL A 271 -100.17 -60.50 -81.14
C VAL A 271 -101.58 -60.26 -80.60
N LYS A 272 -101.88 -59.07 -80.07
CA LYS A 272 -103.22 -58.69 -79.60
C LYS A 272 -104.28 -58.68 -80.72
N LEU A 273 -103.88 -58.34 -81.95
CA LEU A 273 -104.72 -58.43 -83.14
C LEU A 273 -104.95 -59.87 -83.60
N LYS A 274 -104.01 -60.79 -83.29
CA LYS A 274 -104.13 -62.21 -83.58
C LYS A 274 -105.03 -62.95 -82.58
N ASP A 275 -105.07 -62.53 -81.32
CA ASP A 275 -105.93 -63.08 -80.25
C ASP A 275 -107.37 -62.52 -80.27
N LYS A 276 -107.68 -61.55 -81.14
CA LYS A 276 -109.04 -60.99 -81.36
C LYS A 276 -109.75 -61.54 -82.61
N ARG A 277 -109.26 -62.65 -83.18
CA ARG A 277 -109.88 -63.36 -84.31
C ARG A 277 -110.34 -64.74 -83.91
#